data_AF-A0A924C130-F1
#
_entry.id   AF-A0A924C130-F1
#
_cell.length_a   1.000
_cell.length_b   1.000
_cell.length_c   1.000
_cell.angle_alpha   90.00
_cell.angle_beta   90.00
_cell.angle_gamma   90.00
#
_symmetry.space_group_name_H-M   'P 1'
#
loop_
_entity.id
_entity.type
_entity.pdbx_description
1 polymer ?
#
loop_
_entity_poly.entity_id
_entity_poly.type
_entity_poly.pdbx_seq_one_letter_code
_entity_poly.pdbx_strand_id
1 'polypeptide(L)'
;LAETAGDSFRQLSDKSTKAWKFERWSIHLVLVFSIVMTIAVIFTFLTNNPNLSIITKDQFVTGIAVFIVLSIGFLYLFKRKNLDKDAVFTMVSLGLIIVISLLINYFSGNNSILFIDSNSLREWYGFAIGSAFSGVIGVGFYPILGNRVWCRFGCPMAAILGLQQRLFSKFRITTNGGQCISCGNCSTYCEMGIDVRSYAQKGENIVRSSCVGCGICAAVCPRGVLKLENSSEQNRITNKDIMFGNDINLLDLIHQKK
;
A
#
# COMPACT_ATOMS: atom_id res chain seq x y z
N LEU A 1 -9.84 -18.44 -0.28
CA LEU A 1 -10.86 -17.74 -1.09
C LEU A 1 -10.22 -16.83 -2.14
N ALA A 2 -9.47 -15.78 -1.76
CA ALA A 2 -8.85 -14.86 -2.74
C ALA A 2 -7.82 -15.52 -3.68
N GLU A 3 -7.09 -16.51 -3.17
CA GLU A 3 -6.07 -17.26 -3.93
C GLU A 3 -6.70 -18.32 -4.82
N THR A 4 -7.64 -19.11 -4.29
CA THR A 4 -8.19 -20.28 -5.00
C THR A 4 -9.26 -19.95 -6.04
N ALA A 5 -10.07 -18.90 -5.86
CA ALA A 5 -11.14 -18.56 -6.79
C ALA A 5 -10.70 -17.62 -7.92
N GLY A 6 -9.65 -16.83 -7.69
CA GLY A 6 -9.17 -15.82 -8.63
C GLY A 6 -8.20 -16.33 -9.68
N ASP A 7 -7.48 -17.43 -9.43
CA ASP A 7 -6.36 -17.87 -10.27
C ASP A 7 -6.77 -18.20 -11.70
N SER A 8 -7.96 -18.78 -11.91
CA SER A 8 -8.51 -19.05 -13.25
C SER A 8 -8.80 -17.78 -14.07
N PHE A 9 -8.89 -16.61 -13.42
CA PHE A 9 -9.19 -15.32 -14.03
C PHE A 9 -7.98 -14.40 -14.13
N ARG A 10 -6.77 -14.87 -13.79
CA ARG A 10 -5.55 -14.05 -13.76
C ARG A 10 -5.26 -13.29 -15.06
N GLN A 11 -5.60 -13.88 -16.21
CA GLN A 11 -5.47 -13.26 -17.53
C GLN A 11 -6.31 -11.98 -17.70
N LEU A 12 -7.38 -11.82 -16.92
CA LEU A 12 -8.28 -10.66 -16.96
C LEU A 12 -7.77 -9.47 -16.13
N SER A 13 -6.72 -9.68 -15.32
CA SER A 13 -6.14 -8.60 -14.51
C SER A 13 -5.60 -7.47 -15.38
N ASP A 14 -6.17 -6.26 -15.24
CA ASP A 14 -5.69 -5.07 -15.95
C ASP A 14 -4.28 -4.67 -15.49
N LYS A 15 -3.36 -4.61 -16.44
CA LYS A 15 -1.94 -4.29 -16.24
C LYS A 15 -1.60 -2.87 -16.68
N SER A 16 -2.61 -2.09 -17.10
CA SER A 16 -2.46 -0.72 -17.57
C SER A 16 -1.86 0.21 -16.51
N THR A 17 -1.24 1.30 -16.98
CA THR A 17 -0.73 2.34 -16.08
C THR A 17 -1.85 3.07 -15.34
N LYS A 18 -3.07 3.11 -15.89
CA LYS A 18 -4.27 3.65 -15.25
C LYS A 18 -4.67 2.80 -14.05
N ALA A 19 -4.78 1.48 -14.23
CA ALA A 19 -5.06 0.55 -13.13
C ALA A 19 -4.02 0.64 -12.02
N TRP A 20 -2.73 0.80 -12.38
CA TRP A 20 -1.66 0.99 -11.40
C TRP A 20 -1.76 2.33 -10.62
N LYS A 21 -2.19 3.43 -11.25
CA LYS A 21 -2.45 4.69 -10.53
C LYS A 21 -3.62 4.52 -9.56
N PHE A 22 -4.69 3.87 -9.99
CA PHE A 22 -5.85 3.58 -9.15
C PHE A 22 -5.49 2.67 -7.97
N GLU A 23 -4.74 1.60 -8.21
CA GLU A 23 -4.21 0.69 -7.18
C GLU A 23 -3.50 1.45 -6.06
N ARG A 24 -2.58 2.34 -6.42
CA ARG A 24 -1.84 3.13 -5.43
C ARG A 24 -2.75 4.04 -4.62
N TRP A 25 -3.74 4.68 -5.23
CA TRP A 25 -4.64 5.58 -4.51
C TRP A 25 -5.62 4.82 -3.62
N SER A 26 -6.22 3.76 -4.15
CA SER A 26 -7.24 2.94 -3.49
C SER A 26 -6.74 2.33 -2.18
N ILE A 27 -5.55 1.72 -2.16
CA ILE A 27 -5.02 1.10 -0.94
C ILE A 27 -4.81 2.13 0.18
N HIS A 28 -4.28 3.31 -0.14
CA HIS A 28 -4.05 4.36 0.87
C HIS A 28 -5.36 4.94 1.40
N LEU A 29 -6.37 5.10 0.54
CA LEU A 29 -7.70 5.53 0.96
C LEU A 29 -8.31 4.52 1.93
N VAL A 30 -8.27 3.22 1.60
CA VAL A 30 -8.83 2.18 2.47
C VAL A 30 -8.08 2.10 3.80
N LEU A 31 -6.76 2.28 3.81
CA LEU A 31 -5.99 2.35 5.05
C LEU A 31 -6.44 3.51 5.94
N VAL A 32 -6.59 4.72 5.39
CA VAL A 32 -7.08 5.90 6.13
C VAL A 32 -8.49 5.64 6.67
N PHE A 33 -9.38 5.12 5.84
CA PHE A 33 -10.74 4.75 6.24
C PHE A 33 -10.75 3.73 7.38
N SER A 34 -9.93 2.67 7.28
CA SER A 34 -9.80 1.64 8.32
C SER A 34 -9.33 2.22 9.65
N ILE A 35 -8.36 3.14 9.63
CA ILE A 35 -7.87 3.81 10.84
C ILE A 35 -8.97 4.69 11.46
N VAL A 36 -9.64 5.51 10.65
CA VAL A 36 -10.73 6.39 11.11
C VAL A 36 -11.88 5.59 11.71
N MET A 37 -12.32 4.53 11.04
CA MET A 37 -13.39 3.66 11.55
C MET A 37 -12.99 2.95 12.85
N THR A 38 -11.74 2.50 12.95
CA THR A 38 -11.24 1.87 14.19
C THR A 38 -11.28 2.86 15.36
N ILE A 39 -10.84 4.10 15.13
CA ILE A 39 -10.91 5.18 16.13
C ILE A 39 -12.36 5.46 16.53
N ALA A 40 -13.27 5.57 15.56
CA ALA A 40 -14.69 5.83 15.81
C ALA A 40 -15.37 4.71 16.62
N VAL A 41 -15.06 3.45 16.32
CA VAL A 41 -15.58 2.29 17.05
C VAL A 41 -15.08 2.29 18.49
N ILE A 42 -13.78 2.52 18.71
CA ILE A 42 -13.21 2.56 20.07
C ILE A 42 -13.80 3.74 20.84
N PHE A 43 -13.93 4.92 20.22
CA PHE A 43 -14.55 6.10 20.85
C PHE A 43 -15.99 5.81 21.31
N THR A 44 -16.78 5.17 20.45
CA THR A 44 -18.18 4.80 20.77
C THR A 44 -18.23 3.77 21.90
N PHE A 45 -17.32 2.78 21.88
CA PHE A 45 -17.23 1.76 22.93
C PHE A 45 -16.91 2.37 24.30
N LEU A 46 -15.93 3.28 24.36
CA LEU A 46 -15.52 3.98 25.59
C LEU A 46 -16.60 4.94 26.11
N THR A 47 -17.41 5.52 25.22
CA THR A 47 -18.52 6.40 25.60
C THR A 47 -19.66 5.61 26.26
N ASN A 48 -19.96 4.41 25.77
CA ASN A 48 -21.07 3.60 26.27
C ASN A 48 -20.71 2.78 27.52
N ASN A 49 -19.42 2.51 27.79
CA ASN A 49 -18.97 1.62 28.87
C ASN A 49 -17.92 2.26 29.79
N PRO A 50 -18.24 3.35 30.51
CA PRO A 50 -17.26 4.09 31.32
C PRO A 50 -16.68 3.28 32.49
N ASN A 51 -17.41 2.28 33.01
CA ASN A 51 -16.99 1.49 34.18
C ASN A 51 -16.17 0.23 33.83
N LEU A 52 -16.10 -0.15 32.55
CA LEU A 52 -15.44 -1.38 32.10
C LEU A 52 -14.04 -1.13 31.52
N SER A 53 -13.71 0.12 31.17
CA SER A 53 -12.48 0.48 30.47
C SER A 53 -11.45 1.13 31.41
N ILE A 54 -10.20 0.66 31.33
CA ILE A 54 -9.04 1.23 32.06
C ILE A 54 -8.74 2.67 31.60
N ILE A 55 -9.17 3.05 30.39
CA ILE A 55 -8.91 4.35 29.75
C ILE A 55 -10.23 5.09 29.58
N THR A 56 -10.30 6.36 29.98
CA THR A 56 -11.50 7.20 29.74
C THR A 56 -11.53 7.72 28.30
N LYS A 57 -12.73 8.06 27.81
CA LYS A 57 -12.91 8.62 26.46
C LYS A 57 -11.99 9.83 26.20
N ASP A 58 -11.82 10.69 27.19
CA ASP A 58 -11.00 11.91 27.09
C ASP A 58 -9.51 11.56 27.00
N GLN A 59 -9.04 10.60 27.83
CA GLN A 59 -7.66 10.11 27.79
C GLN A 59 -7.32 9.46 26.43
N PHE A 60 -8.28 8.73 25.84
CA PHE A 60 -8.10 8.13 24.51
C PHE A 60 -8.00 9.18 23.40
N VAL A 61 -8.90 10.19 23.41
CA VAL A 61 -8.90 11.28 22.42
C VAL A 61 -7.62 12.12 22.53
N THR A 62 -7.23 12.51 23.74
CA THR A 62 -5.99 13.26 23.98
C THR A 62 -4.76 12.44 23.56
N GLY A 63 -4.75 11.13 23.84
CA GLY A 63 -3.68 10.23 23.42
C GLY A 63 -3.48 10.18 21.90
N ILE A 64 -4.57 10.09 21.13
CA ILE A 64 -4.52 10.12 19.66
C ILE A 64 -4.02 11.46 19.15
N ALA A 65 -4.53 12.57 19.70
CA ALA A 65 -4.12 13.91 19.29
C ALA A 65 -2.61 14.13 19.51
N VAL A 66 -2.10 13.74 20.69
CA VAL A 66 -0.67 13.80 21.02
C VAL A 66 0.15 12.91 20.08
N PHE A 67 -0.30 11.68 19.81
CA PHE A 67 0.39 10.77 18.89
C PHE A 67 0.50 11.33 17.47
N ILE A 68 -0.57 11.93 16.94
CA ILE A 68 -0.57 12.54 15.61
C ILE A 68 0.38 13.74 15.56
N VAL A 69 0.33 14.64 16.56
CA VAL A 69 1.21 15.81 16.64
C VAL A 69 2.68 15.39 16.74
N LEU A 70 3.01 14.41 17.60
CA LEU A 70 4.36 13.88 17.73
C LEU A 70 4.84 13.20 16.44
N SER A 71 3.97 12.44 15.77
CA SER A 71 4.32 11.76 14.52
C SER A 71 4.57 12.76 13.37
N ILE A 72 3.75 13.81 13.25
CA ILE A 72 3.95 14.88 12.25
C ILE A 72 5.22 15.66 12.58
N GLY A 73 5.44 16.01 13.85
CA GLY A 73 6.66 16.70 14.31
C GLY A 73 7.91 15.88 14.03
N PHE A 74 7.88 14.57 14.33
CA PHE A 74 8.97 13.65 14.04
C PHE A 74 9.26 13.55 12.53
N LEU A 75 8.23 13.41 11.69
CA LEU A 75 8.39 13.38 10.22
C LEU A 75 8.96 14.71 9.68
N TYR A 76 8.53 15.85 10.22
CA TYR A 76 9.04 17.16 9.86
C TYR A 76 10.53 17.31 10.20
N LEU A 77 10.95 16.83 11.38
CA LEU A 77 12.35 16.85 11.80
C LEU A 77 13.23 15.89 10.99
N PHE A 78 12.78 14.66 10.78
CA PHE A 78 13.59 13.61 10.14
C PHE A 78 13.74 13.81 8.63
N LYS A 79 12.74 14.42 7.98
CA LYS A 79 12.72 14.60 6.51
C LYS A 79 12.86 16.05 6.04
N ARG A 80 13.32 16.96 6.90
CA ARG A 80 13.44 18.41 6.65
C ARG A 80 14.10 18.80 5.31
N LYS A 81 15.01 17.98 4.78
CA LYS A 81 15.74 18.25 3.51
C LYS A 81 15.17 17.55 2.26
N ASN A 82 14.30 16.54 2.40
CA ASN A 82 13.93 15.62 1.31
C ASN A 82 12.40 15.46 1.16
N LEU A 83 11.63 16.45 1.64
CA LEU A 83 10.17 16.39 1.62
C LEU A 83 9.63 17.49 0.71
N ASP A 84 8.86 17.08 -0.29
CA ASP A 84 8.20 18.00 -1.22
C ASP A 84 7.28 18.95 -0.44
N LYS A 85 7.28 20.23 -0.81
CA LYS A 85 6.51 21.27 -0.10
C LYS A 85 5.00 20.92 -0.02
N ASP A 86 4.49 20.21 -1.02
CA ASP A 86 3.10 19.76 -1.10
C ASP A 86 2.78 18.63 -0.10
N ALA A 87 3.75 17.75 0.17
CA ALA A 87 3.61 16.67 1.15
C ALA A 87 3.61 17.21 2.59
N VAL A 88 4.36 18.30 2.85
CA VAL A 88 4.34 18.99 4.14
C VAL A 88 2.99 19.66 4.37
N PHE A 89 2.49 20.40 3.37
CA PHE A 89 1.22 21.12 3.49
C PHE A 89 0.02 20.18 3.70
N THR A 90 0.00 19.04 3.01
CA THR A 90 -1.07 18.04 3.15
C THR A 90 -1.05 17.34 4.51
N MET A 91 0.13 16.99 5.05
CA MET A 91 0.22 16.40 6.40
C MET A 91 -0.16 17.40 7.50
N VAL A 92 0.27 18.66 7.39
CA VAL A 92 -0.03 19.69 8.39
C VAL A 92 -1.52 20.06 8.37
N SER A 93 -2.12 20.21 7.18
CA SER A 93 -3.56 20.53 7.08
C SER A 93 -4.45 19.40 7.58
N LEU A 94 -4.16 18.13 7.24
CA LEU A 94 -4.89 16.97 7.79
C LEU A 94 -4.71 16.84 9.31
N GLY A 95 -3.49 17.00 9.82
CA GLY A 95 -3.22 16.97 11.25
C GLY A 95 -3.99 18.06 12.01
N LEU A 96 -4.02 19.27 11.46
CA LEU A 96 -4.73 20.41 12.03
C LEU A 96 -6.25 20.21 12.01
N ILE A 97 -6.81 19.68 10.91
CA ILE A 97 -8.24 19.35 10.82
C ILE A 97 -8.64 18.30 11.86
N ILE A 98 -7.83 17.24 12.03
CA ILE A 98 -8.11 16.18 13.01
C ILE A 98 -8.00 16.73 14.44
N VAL A 99 -6.96 17.50 14.75
CA VAL A 99 -6.78 18.10 16.08
C VAL A 99 -7.90 19.09 16.42
N ILE A 100 -8.30 19.94 15.46
CA ILE A 100 -9.42 20.88 15.64
C ILE A 100 -10.73 20.13 15.86
N SER A 101 -10.99 19.07 15.09
CA SER A 101 -12.19 18.25 15.26
C SER A 101 -12.24 17.58 16.65
N LEU A 102 -11.11 17.10 17.16
CA LEU A 102 -11.01 16.51 18.50
C LEU A 102 -11.14 17.55 19.62
N LEU A 103 -10.60 18.76 19.44
CA LEU A 103 -10.74 19.87 20.39
C LEU A 103 -12.18 20.37 20.49
N ILE A 104 -12.89 20.47 19.36
CA ILE A 104 -14.32 20.78 19.35
C ILE A 104 -15.11 19.73 20.12
N ASN A 105 -14.74 18.46 20.02
CA ASN A 105 -15.39 17.39 20.76
C ASN A 105 -15.13 17.45 22.27
N TYR A 106 -13.89 17.78 22.66
CA TYR A 106 -13.51 18.00 24.07
C TYR A 106 -14.27 19.17 24.71
N PHE A 107 -14.40 20.30 24.00
CA PHE A 107 -15.10 21.48 24.53
C PHE A 107 -16.63 21.35 24.52
N SER A 108 -17.20 20.56 23.61
CA SER A 108 -18.65 20.48 23.46
C SER A 108 -19.35 19.57 24.48
N GLY A 109 -18.61 18.76 25.26
CA GLY A 109 -19.19 17.88 26.30
C GLY A 109 -20.23 16.87 25.80
N ASN A 110 -20.38 16.70 24.48
CA ASN A 110 -21.51 16.03 23.87
C ASN A 110 -21.10 14.63 23.42
N ASN A 111 -21.89 13.60 23.77
CA ASN A 111 -21.61 12.19 23.46
C ASN A 111 -21.85 11.82 21.98
N SER A 112 -22.24 12.79 21.14
CA SER A 112 -22.57 12.58 19.72
C SER A 112 -21.51 13.23 18.83
N ILE A 113 -20.47 12.48 18.48
CA ILE A 113 -19.68 12.76 17.28
C ILE A 113 -20.63 12.56 16.09
N LEU A 114 -21.11 13.67 15.50
CA LEU A 114 -21.88 13.74 14.24
C LEU A 114 -23.38 13.41 14.27
N PHE A 115 -24.19 13.94 15.19
CA PHE A 115 -25.67 14.08 15.05
C PHE A 115 -26.51 12.85 14.59
N ILE A 116 -25.97 11.63 14.58
CA ILE A 116 -26.65 10.44 14.07
C ILE A 116 -26.68 9.35 15.15
N ASP A 117 -27.85 8.78 15.39
CA ASP A 117 -28.08 7.70 16.35
C ASP A 117 -27.19 6.48 16.06
N SER A 118 -26.34 6.16 17.03
CA SER A 118 -25.20 5.24 16.92
C SER A 118 -25.57 3.75 16.95
N ASN A 119 -26.77 3.39 17.38
CA ASN A 119 -27.20 2.00 17.52
C ASN A 119 -27.79 1.41 16.23
N SER A 120 -28.72 2.12 15.58
CA SER A 120 -29.35 1.65 14.32
C SER A 120 -28.38 1.68 13.13
N LEU A 121 -27.51 2.69 13.09
CA LEU A 121 -26.42 2.76 12.11
C LEU A 121 -25.48 1.55 12.20
N ARG A 122 -25.15 1.07 13.40
CA ARG A 122 -24.17 -0.01 13.59
C ARG A 122 -24.66 -1.35 13.02
N GLU A 123 -25.93 -1.68 13.24
CA GLU A 123 -26.53 -2.91 12.71
C GLU A 123 -26.64 -2.88 11.19
N TRP A 124 -27.19 -1.80 10.63
CA TRP A 124 -27.32 -1.66 9.17
C TRP A 124 -25.95 -1.63 8.48
N TYR A 125 -24.98 -0.90 9.04
CA TYR A 125 -23.61 -0.85 8.54
C TYR A 125 -22.93 -2.22 8.59
N GLY A 126 -23.05 -2.95 9.71
CA GLY A 126 -22.47 -4.28 9.85
C GLY A 126 -23.06 -5.30 8.88
N PHE A 127 -24.38 -5.28 8.69
CA PHE A 127 -25.07 -6.16 7.74
C PHE A 127 -24.76 -5.78 6.28
N ALA A 128 -24.82 -4.50 5.93
CA ALA A 128 -24.56 -4.00 4.58
C ALA A 128 -23.11 -4.25 4.15
N ILE A 129 -22.14 -4.01 5.03
CA ILE A 129 -20.73 -4.30 4.74
C ILE A 129 -20.49 -5.81 4.71
N GLY A 130 -21.01 -6.58 5.67
CA GLY A 130 -20.85 -8.03 5.70
C GLY A 130 -21.37 -8.70 4.43
N SER A 131 -22.54 -8.29 3.95
CA SER A 131 -23.15 -8.79 2.72
C SER A 131 -22.43 -8.32 1.45
N ALA A 132 -22.00 -7.05 1.37
CA ALA A 132 -21.25 -6.53 0.24
C ALA A 132 -19.87 -7.19 0.08
N PHE A 133 -19.17 -7.43 1.20
CA PHE A 133 -17.85 -8.05 1.19
C PHE A 133 -17.90 -9.56 0.93
N SER A 134 -18.89 -10.27 1.49
CA SER A 134 -19.06 -11.70 1.24
C SER A 134 -19.63 -12.01 -0.15
N GLY A 135 -20.55 -11.18 -0.65
CA GLY A 135 -21.19 -11.35 -1.95
C GLY A 135 -20.41 -10.70 -3.09
N VAL A 136 -20.50 -9.37 -3.20
CA VAL A 136 -20.03 -8.61 -4.37
C VAL A 136 -18.51 -8.66 -4.51
N ILE A 137 -17.78 -8.46 -3.41
CA ILE A 137 -16.31 -8.47 -3.43
C ILE A 137 -15.76 -9.91 -3.51
N GLY A 138 -16.38 -10.84 -2.77
CA GLY A 138 -15.94 -12.24 -2.69
C GLY A 138 -16.19 -13.05 -3.95
N VAL A 139 -17.32 -12.84 -4.64
CA VAL A 139 -17.77 -13.66 -5.77
C VAL A 139 -17.80 -12.86 -7.08
N GLY A 140 -18.19 -11.59 -7.04
CA GLY A 140 -18.45 -10.78 -8.24
C GLY A 140 -17.21 -10.18 -8.91
N PHE A 141 -16.21 -9.75 -8.14
CA PHE A 141 -15.06 -9.05 -8.73
C PHE A 141 -14.00 -9.96 -9.36
N TYR A 142 -13.83 -11.20 -8.92
CA TYR A 142 -12.80 -12.10 -9.44
C TYR A 142 -12.98 -12.45 -10.94
N PRO A 143 -14.19 -12.75 -11.43
CA PRO A 143 -14.41 -13.00 -12.85
C PRO A 143 -14.18 -11.80 -13.77
N ILE A 144 -14.18 -10.57 -13.25
CA ILE A 144 -14.10 -9.33 -14.04
C ILE A 144 -12.70 -8.71 -13.95
N LEU A 145 -12.16 -8.62 -12.74
CA LEU A 145 -10.92 -7.89 -12.44
C LEU A 145 -9.71 -8.82 -12.26
N GLY A 146 -9.92 -10.13 -12.28
CA GLY A 146 -8.87 -11.15 -12.25
C GLY A 146 -8.55 -11.66 -10.85
N ASN A 147 -7.30 -12.08 -10.65
CA ASN A 147 -6.87 -12.69 -9.40
C ASN A 147 -6.49 -11.65 -8.34
N ARG A 148 -6.62 -12.01 -7.05
CA ARG A 148 -6.18 -11.21 -5.90
C ARG A 148 -6.67 -9.74 -5.90
N VAL A 149 -7.86 -9.47 -6.43
CA VAL A 149 -8.45 -8.11 -6.56
C VAL A 149 -8.51 -7.38 -5.22
N TRP A 150 -8.95 -8.07 -4.16
CA TRP A 150 -8.99 -7.50 -2.83
C TRP A 150 -7.59 -7.14 -2.32
N CYS A 151 -6.62 -8.04 -2.45
CA CYS A 151 -5.23 -7.79 -2.05
C CYS A 151 -4.60 -6.64 -2.84
N ARG A 152 -5.00 -6.46 -4.11
CA ARG A 152 -4.48 -5.43 -4.99
C ARG A 152 -5.11 -4.05 -4.75
N PHE A 153 -6.42 -3.96 -4.55
CA PHE A 153 -7.11 -2.66 -4.50
C PHE A 153 -7.64 -2.27 -3.11
N GLY A 154 -7.98 -3.25 -2.26
CA GLY A 154 -8.74 -3.00 -1.03
C GLY A 154 -8.00 -3.34 0.27
N CYS A 155 -6.96 -4.18 0.24
CA CYS A 155 -6.33 -4.65 1.47
C CYS A 155 -5.47 -3.55 2.12
N PRO A 156 -5.83 -3.01 3.30
CA PRO A 156 -5.05 -1.96 3.95
C PRO A 156 -3.63 -2.46 4.32
N MET A 157 -3.49 -3.77 4.57
CA MET A 157 -2.20 -4.40 4.81
C MET A 157 -1.26 -4.30 3.62
N ALA A 158 -1.76 -4.17 2.38
CA ALA A 158 -0.91 -4.02 1.20
C ALA A 158 -0.12 -2.69 1.22
N ALA A 159 -0.66 -1.61 1.79
CA ALA A 159 0.08 -0.36 1.95
C ALA A 159 1.22 -0.51 2.97
N ILE A 160 0.91 -1.14 4.11
CA ILE A 160 1.89 -1.36 5.18
C ILE A 160 3.00 -2.29 4.70
N LEU A 161 2.67 -3.43 4.10
CA LEU A 161 3.63 -4.38 3.57
C LEU A 161 4.42 -3.78 2.40
N GLY A 162 3.80 -3.01 1.52
CA GLY A 162 4.51 -2.32 0.44
C GLY A 162 5.54 -1.32 0.97
N LEU A 163 5.24 -0.61 2.06
CA LEU A 163 6.18 0.28 2.75
C LEU A 163 7.30 -0.52 3.44
N GLN A 164 6.94 -1.57 4.19
CA GLN A 164 7.90 -2.43 4.89
C GLN A 164 8.86 -3.13 3.92
N GLN A 165 8.34 -3.67 2.82
CA GLN A 165 9.16 -4.25 1.76
C GLN A 165 10.04 -3.21 1.09
N ARG A 166 9.56 -1.96 0.97
CA ARG A 166 10.36 -0.88 0.40
C ARG A 166 11.56 -0.50 1.25
N LEU A 167 11.41 -0.54 2.56
CA LEU A 167 12.42 -0.10 3.52
C LEU A 167 13.34 -1.24 3.98
N PHE A 168 12.84 -2.47 4.11
CA PHE A 168 13.56 -3.56 4.80
C PHE A 168 13.71 -4.85 3.98
N SER A 169 13.16 -4.94 2.75
CA SER A 169 13.30 -6.17 1.95
C SER A 169 14.63 -6.22 1.21
N LYS A 170 15.39 -7.29 1.44
CA LYS A 170 16.61 -7.64 0.69
C LYS A 170 16.33 -8.36 -0.64
N PHE A 171 15.13 -8.91 -0.79
CA PHE A 171 14.70 -9.60 -2.01
C PHE A 171 14.22 -8.60 -3.06
N ARG A 172 14.78 -8.68 -4.27
CA ARG A 172 14.33 -7.91 -5.45
C ARG A 172 14.44 -8.74 -6.73
N ILE A 173 13.58 -8.42 -7.70
CA ILE A 173 13.64 -9.01 -9.03
C ILE A 173 14.40 -8.07 -9.95
N THR A 174 15.55 -8.52 -10.42
CA THR A 174 16.40 -7.82 -11.38
C THR A 174 16.17 -8.34 -12.79
N THR A 175 16.51 -7.52 -13.77
CA THR A 175 16.46 -7.86 -15.19
C THR A 175 17.84 -7.74 -15.80
N ASN A 176 18.15 -8.53 -16.82
CA ASN A 176 19.37 -8.40 -17.62
C ASN A 176 19.16 -7.57 -18.91
N GLY A 177 17.99 -6.93 -19.08
CA GLY A 177 17.67 -5.89 -20.07
C GLY A 177 17.74 -6.22 -21.57
N GLY A 178 18.79 -6.88 -22.05
CA GLY A 178 19.06 -7.09 -23.48
C GLY A 178 18.57 -8.41 -24.07
N GLN A 179 18.01 -9.32 -23.27
CA GLN A 179 17.67 -10.69 -23.71
C GLN A 179 16.15 -10.97 -23.76
N CYS A 180 15.32 -9.95 -23.54
CA CYS A 180 13.87 -10.09 -23.51
C CYS A 180 13.27 -10.27 -24.91
N ILE A 181 12.63 -11.43 -25.15
CA ILE A 181 11.90 -11.72 -26.40
C ILE A 181 10.41 -11.33 -26.36
N SER A 182 9.99 -10.56 -25.36
CA SER A 182 8.63 -10.03 -25.26
C SER A 182 7.48 -11.07 -25.23
N CYS A 183 7.77 -12.33 -24.91
CA CYS A 183 6.79 -13.45 -24.89
C CYS A 183 5.63 -13.26 -23.90
N GLY A 184 5.79 -12.44 -22.85
CA GLY A 184 4.71 -12.10 -21.91
C GLY A 184 4.45 -13.12 -20.80
N ASN A 185 5.11 -14.29 -20.80
CA ASN A 185 4.94 -15.31 -19.76
C ASN A 185 5.13 -14.76 -18.34
N CYS A 186 6.10 -13.88 -18.11
CA CYS A 186 6.32 -13.24 -16.81
C CYS A 186 5.12 -12.40 -16.33
N SER A 187 4.47 -11.64 -17.24
CA SER A 187 3.27 -10.85 -16.92
C SER A 187 2.02 -11.73 -16.76
N THR A 188 1.90 -12.83 -17.50
CA THR A 188 0.79 -13.78 -17.35
C THR A 188 0.92 -14.54 -16.04
N TYR A 189 2.13 -15.07 -15.78
CA TYR A 189 2.75 -15.49 -14.52
C TYR A 189 2.35 -14.73 -13.24
N CYS A 190 2.29 -13.41 -13.32
CA CYS A 190 2.34 -12.58 -12.14
C CYS A 190 1.05 -12.64 -11.33
N GLU A 191 1.13 -13.20 -10.12
CA GLU A 191 0.00 -13.29 -9.20
C GLU A 191 -0.57 -11.93 -8.78
N MET A 192 0.25 -10.89 -8.86
CA MET A 192 -0.12 -9.52 -8.49
C MET A 192 -0.61 -8.69 -9.68
N GLY A 193 -0.73 -9.29 -10.88
CA GLY A 193 -1.23 -8.59 -12.06
C GLY A 193 -0.28 -7.50 -12.60
N ILE A 194 1.02 -7.64 -12.35
CA ILE A 194 2.03 -6.66 -12.75
C ILE A 194 2.42 -6.91 -14.21
N ASP A 195 2.57 -5.85 -15.01
CA ASP A 195 3.16 -5.97 -16.34
C ASP A 195 4.70 -6.12 -16.28
N VAL A 196 5.15 -7.30 -15.85
CA VAL A 196 6.59 -7.60 -15.71
C VAL A 196 7.33 -7.50 -17.06
N ARG A 197 6.66 -7.80 -18.17
CA ARG A 197 7.22 -7.73 -19.52
C ARG A 197 7.76 -6.34 -19.85
N SER A 198 7.02 -5.27 -19.53
CA SER A 198 7.48 -3.91 -19.86
C SER A 198 8.70 -3.50 -19.05
N TYR A 199 8.82 -3.93 -17.78
CA TYR A 199 10.06 -3.74 -17.00
C TYR A 199 11.23 -4.51 -17.64
N ALA A 200 11.01 -5.76 -18.04
CA ALA A 200 12.05 -6.58 -18.66
C ALA A 200 12.53 -6.01 -20.02
N GLN A 201 11.61 -5.48 -20.84
CA GLN A 201 11.93 -4.84 -22.12
C GLN A 201 12.74 -3.54 -21.95
N LYS A 202 12.48 -2.79 -20.88
CA LYS A 202 13.20 -1.55 -20.58
C LYS A 202 14.52 -1.75 -19.87
N GLY A 203 14.83 -2.97 -19.42
CA GLY A 203 15.99 -3.21 -18.56
C GLY A 203 15.86 -2.59 -17.17
N GLU A 204 14.64 -2.30 -16.72
CA GLU A 204 14.37 -1.75 -15.40
C GLU A 204 14.07 -2.85 -14.37
N ASN A 205 14.60 -2.68 -13.16
CA ASN A 205 14.24 -3.55 -12.05
C ASN A 205 12.75 -3.40 -11.70
N ILE A 206 12.14 -4.47 -11.18
CA ILE A 206 10.71 -4.44 -10.84
C ILE A 206 10.53 -3.67 -9.53
N VAL A 207 10.30 -2.36 -9.65
CA VAL A 207 10.02 -1.46 -8.53
C VAL A 207 8.52 -1.15 -8.43
N ARG A 208 7.77 -2.09 -7.84
CA ARG A 208 6.33 -1.90 -7.58
C ARG A 208 5.97 -2.30 -6.15
N SER A 209 5.15 -1.50 -5.47
CA SER A 209 4.71 -1.75 -4.08
C SER A 209 3.84 -3.00 -3.93
N SER A 210 3.13 -3.40 -4.98
CA SER A 210 2.36 -4.66 -5.01
C SER A 210 3.21 -5.89 -5.33
N CYS A 211 4.49 -5.72 -5.71
CA CYS A 211 5.35 -6.86 -5.96
C CYS A 211 5.74 -7.51 -4.64
N VAL A 212 5.20 -8.70 -4.35
CA VAL A 212 5.54 -9.46 -3.14
C VAL A 212 6.87 -10.20 -3.21
N GLY A 213 7.53 -10.20 -4.38
CA GLY A 213 8.83 -10.86 -4.56
C GLY A 213 8.77 -12.39 -4.61
N CYS A 214 7.64 -12.99 -5.02
CA CYS A 214 7.47 -14.44 -5.06
C CYS A 214 8.36 -15.19 -6.08
N GLY A 215 8.98 -14.47 -7.03
CA GLY A 215 9.94 -15.06 -7.97
C GLY A 215 9.35 -15.87 -9.13
N ILE A 216 8.02 -16.08 -9.19
CA ILE A 216 7.37 -16.83 -10.29
C ILE A 216 7.79 -16.31 -11.67
N CYS A 217 7.90 -14.99 -11.84
CA CYS A 217 8.28 -14.38 -13.11
C CYS A 217 9.69 -14.73 -13.57
N ALA A 218 10.62 -14.98 -12.63
CA ALA A 218 11.97 -15.44 -12.93
C ALA A 218 11.94 -16.92 -13.34
N ALA A 219 11.15 -17.75 -12.64
CA ALA A 219 11.03 -19.18 -12.92
C ALA A 219 10.40 -19.49 -14.30
N VAL A 220 9.39 -18.72 -14.73
CA VAL A 220 8.69 -18.95 -16.01
C VAL A 220 9.37 -18.28 -17.22
N CYS A 221 10.46 -17.54 -17.01
CA CYS A 221 11.12 -16.82 -18.09
C CYS A 221 11.99 -17.80 -18.91
N PRO A 222 11.65 -18.12 -20.18
CA PRO A 222 12.38 -19.11 -20.96
C PRO A 222 13.81 -18.68 -21.31
N ARG A 223 14.09 -17.37 -21.28
CA ARG A 223 15.40 -16.78 -21.56
C ARG A 223 16.20 -16.45 -20.30
N GLY A 224 15.65 -16.66 -19.10
CA GLY A 224 16.34 -16.35 -17.85
C GLY A 224 16.68 -14.85 -17.66
N VAL A 225 15.91 -13.96 -18.28
CA VAL A 225 16.14 -12.49 -18.24
C VAL A 225 15.96 -11.94 -16.84
N LEU A 226 15.04 -12.52 -16.08
CA LEU A 226 14.64 -12.09 -14.75
C LEU A 226 15.31 -12.98 -13.70
N LYS A 227 15.86 -12.38 -12.65
CA LYS A 227 16.49 -13.08 -11.53
C LYS A 227 15.93 -12.58 -10.20
N LEU A 228 15.70 -13.51 -9.27
CA LEU A 228 15.41 -13.17 -7.89
C LEU A 228 16.75 -13.04 -7.15
N GLU A 229 17.11 -11.83 -6.78
CA GLU A 229 18.36 -11.54 -6.08
C GLU A 229 18.09 -11.20 -4.60
N ASN A 230 19.01 -11.64 -3.74
CA ASN A 230 19.11 -11.19 -2.35
C ASN A 230 20.33 -10.26 -2.26
N SER A 231 20.11 -8.95 -2.17
CA SER A 231 21.18 -7.96 -2.13
C SER A 231 21.04 -6.98 -0.98
N SER A 232 22.07 -6.16 -0.76
CA SER A 232 21.96 -5.03 0.17
C SER A 232 20.87 -4.05 -0.25
N GLU A 233 20.35 -3.28 0.72
CA GLU A 233 19.29 -2.27 0.54
C GLU A 233 19.77 -1.03 -0.26
N GLN A 234 21.08 -0.90 -0.46
CA GLN A 234 21.72 0.22 -1.17
C GLN A 234 21.35 0.19 -2.66
N ASN A 235 20.93 1.34 -3.21
CA ASN A 235 20.54 1.55 -4.63
C ASN A 235 19.30 0.77 -5.12
N ARG A 236 18.34 0.43 -4.24
CA ARG A 236 17.09 -0.28 -4.62
C ARG A 236 16.11 0.54 -5.46
N ILE A 237 16.10 1.87 -5.28
CA ILE A 237 15.14 2.80 -5.91
C ILE A 237 15.75 3.51 -7.12
N THR A 238 17.08 3.57 -7.17
CA THR A 238 17.81 4.13 -8.31
C THR A 238 17.69 3.12 -9.46
N ASN A 239 17.06 3.50 -10.57
CA ASN A 239 17.28 2.79 -11.83
C ASN A 239 18.78 2.84 -12.06
N LYS A 240 19.47 1.72 -11.82
CA LYS A 240 20.75 1.51 -12.46
C LYS A 240 20.36 1.27 -13.90
N ASP A 241 20.53 2.27 -14.75
CA ASP A 241 20.45 2.06 -16.19
C ASP A 241 21.36 0.88 -16.48
N ILE A 242 20.77 -0.26 -16.85
CA ILE A 242 21.56 -1.42 -17.23
C ILE A 242 22.08 -1.09 -18.61
N MET A 243 23.32 -0.58 -18.57
CA MET A 243 24.28 -0.39 -19.63
C MET A 243 24.04 -1.41 -20.74
N PHE A 244 23.57 -0.94 -21.89
CA PHE A 244 23.73 -1.70 -23.12
C PHE A 244 25.25 -1.94 -23.28
N GLY A 245 25.66 -3.15 -23.66
CA GLY A 245 27.06 -3.57 -23.71
C GLY A 245 27.97 -2.77 -24.67
N ASN A 246 27.48 -1.65 -25.19
CA ASN A 246 28.18 -0.72 -26.07
C ASN A 246 28.66 0.56 -25.36
N ASP A 247 28.23 0.82 -24.12
CA ASP A 247 28.43 2.13 -23.44
C ASP A 247 29.35 2.06 -22.21
N ILE A 248 30.06 0.94 -22.04
CA ILE A 248 30.95 0.74 -20.88
C ILE A 248 32.26 1.55 -21.02
N ASN A 249 32.39 2.62 -20.24
CA ASN A 249 33.69 3.06 -19.74
C ASN A 249 34.04 2.23 -18.50
N LEU A 250 34.83 1.17 -18.70
CA LEU A 250 35.30 0.26 -17.64
C LEU A 250 35.95 0.98 -16.43
N LEU A 251 36.47 2.19 -16.66
CA LEU A 251 37.14 3.01 -15.65
C LEU A 251 36.21 3.45 -14.51
N ASP A 252 34.96 3.80 -14.81
CA ASP A 252 34.02 4.31 -13.80
C ASP A 252 33.59 3.22 -12.80
N LEU A 253 33.55 1.96 -13.26
CA LEU A 253 33.23 0.81 -12.41
C LEU A 253 34.37 0.43 -11.47
N ILE A 254 35.62 0.70 -11.85
CA ILE A 254 36.79 0.46 -10.99
C ILE A 254 36.84 1.52 -9.88
N HIS A 255 36.49 2.76 -10.19
CA HIS A 255 36.44 3.84 -9.20
C HIS A 255 35.29 3.68 -8.19
N GLN A 256 34.16 3.09 -8.58
CA GLN A 256 33.02 2.84 -7.68
C GLN A 256 33.25 1.72 -6.65
N LYS A 257 34.31 0.90 -6.83
CA LYS A 257 34.59 -0.28 -6.00
C LYS A 257 35.69 -0.03 -4.95
N LYS A 258 36.17 1.21 -4.83
CA LYS A 258 37.17 1.64 -3.84
C LYS A 258 36.49 2.47 -2.76
#